data_AF-A0AA36C2U3-F1
#
_entry.id   AF-A0AA36C2U3-F1
#
_cell.length_a   1.000
_cell.length_b   1.000
_cell.length_c   1.000
_cell.angle_alpha   90.00
_cell.angle_beta   90.00
_cell.angle_gamma   90.00
#
_symmetry.space_group_name_H-M   'P 1'
#
loop_
_entity.id
_entity.type
_entity.pdbx_description
1 polymer ?
#
loop_
_entity_poly.entity_id
_entity_poly.type
_entity_poly.pdbx_seq_one_letter_code
_entity_poly.pdbx_strand_id
1 'polypeptide(L)'
;MNVKDQSKLPIFVVDDHNEVLPYIHRSIGSKHLPFSGLTMIHFDAHPDLLVPNNMKAADIFDKQFVYDSVSIATWMVPLLYAGHVSTVVWVKPPWAEQIADGTYMFWVGECRNSGCIRLSCKINYFISEALYVPEEDLINKKRVTLITITLEPSSWSSSPAPPASDTTTLYCSSEPTVTGTAADSPHVAAVGQPFPEDCHISAPNLLKDSKTELTQKSSDNSTRSSNSTLTSEDQDCHHHQHHHNDNNNHHQTIANMGMMPAKIEPGPSPLKKPCLSSVKLVEDMTKSCPPDQVHDEALGLRLKSVFSSIANLGEGLILDIDLDFYSTKNPFLEMFTDKQYQMLKELYHFTEPASDSEQAVTECIQSRRKQLEELEEVFRKLDNDPGAQIDKSLPSDLLTCLVDSLHKNPSTPIDFLILHDAGCTCDDTELPHHVSSLAQIEQLIKYTDIFMSHLPKPKLVTIARSVSDEYCPPEQVENIQDAVVSLLDSRYAQMQLVKSYE
;
A
#
# COMPACT_ATOMS: atom_id res chain seq x y z
N MET A 1 6.18 2.14 -23.73
CA MET A 1 6.45 0.80 -24.33
C MET A 1 5.17 0.15 -24.84
N ASN A 2 5.26 -0.86 -25.70
CA ASN A 2 4.12 -1.60 -26.25
C ASN A 2 3.97 -2.96 -25.53
N VAL A 3 3.11 -3.05 -24.52
CA VAL A 3 2.88 -4.24 -23.65
C VAL A 3 2.08 -5.35 -24.37
N LYS A 4 2.30 -5.51 -25.68
CA LYS A 4 1.64 -6.50 -26.55
C LYS A 4 2.56 -7.64 -26.98
N ASP A 5 3.87 -7.53 -26.73
CA ASP A 5 4.80 -8.64 -26.94
C ASP A 5 4.72 -9.63 -25.76
N GLN A 6 3.67 -10.47 -25.77
CA GLN A 6 3.45 -11.49 -24.75
C GLN A 6 4.41 -12.69 -24.87
N SER A 7 5.47 -12.61 -25.69
CA SER A 7 6.58 -13.57 -25.63
C SER A 7 7.49 -13.35 -24.41
N LYS A 8 7.38 -12.20 -23.74
CA LYS A 8 8.24 -11.82 -22.62
C LYS A 8 7.48 -11.56 -21.32
N LEU A 9 8.16 -11.80 -20.20
CA LEU A 9 7.71 -11.35 -18.87
C LEU A 9 8.14 -9.89 -18.67
N PRO A 10 7.22 -8.92 -18.57
CA PRO A 10 7.56 -7.55 -18.23
C PRO A 10 7.98 -7.43 -16.76
N ILE A 11 9.10 -6.75 -16.53
CA ILE A 11 9.64 -6.45 -15.20
C ILE A 11 9.93 -4.96 -15.14
N PHE A 12 9.28 -4.24 -14.23
CA PHE A 12 9.50 -2.81 -14.01
C PHE A 12 10.18 -2.59 -12.66
N VAL A 13 11.28 -1.85 -12.67
CA VAL A 13 11.96 -1.37 -11.46
C VAL A 13 11.73 0.14 -11.38
N VAL A 14 11.29 0.60 -10.22
CA VAL A 14 11.05 2.02 -9.86
C VAL A 14 11.93 2.38 -8.65
N ASP A 15 11.84 3.60 -8.13
CA ASP A 15 12.40 3.89 -6.79
C ASP A 15 11.33 3.71 -5.72
N ASP A 16 10.46 4.70 -5.55
CA ASP A 16 9.33 4.71 -4.62
C ASP A 16 8.27 3.66 -5.01
N HIS A 17 7.75 2.90 -4.05
CA HIS A 17 6.85 1.77 -4.31
C HIS A 17 5.57 2.15 -5.06
N ASN A 18 4.96 3.30 -4.77
CA ASN A 18 3.74 3.76 -5.43
C ASN A 18 3.90 3.97 -6.96
N GLU A 19 5.11 4.15 -7.47
CA GLU A 19 5.38 4.22 -8.92
C GLU A 19 5.09 2.90 -9.68
N VAL A 20 4.83 1.77 -8.99
CA VAL A 20 4.36 0.54 -9.65
C VAL A 20 2.95 0.69 -10.23
N LEU A 21 2.11 1.57 -9.66
CA LEU A 21 0.69 1.67 -9.97
C LEU A 21 0.39 2.01 -11.46
N PRO A 22 1.11 2.96 -12.11
CA PRO A 22 1.04 3.16 -13.56
C PRO A 22 1.35 1.92 -14.41
N TYR A 23 2.21 1.01 -13.96
CA TYR A 23 2.56 -0.21 -14.69
C TYR A 23 1.51 -1.31 -14.53
N ILE A 24 0.93 -1.44 -13.34
CA ILE A 24 -0.22 -2.33 -13.07
C ILE A 24 -1.44 -1.88 -13.91
N HIS A 25 -1.86 -0.62 -13.79
CA HIS A 25 -2.98 -0.06 -14.56
C HIS A 25 -2.76 -0.14 -16.08
N ARG A 26 -1.53 0.07 -16.56
CA ARG A 26 -1.19 -0.09 -17.99
C ARG A 26 -1.30 -1.54 -18.47
N SER A 27 -0.94 -2.50 -17.62
CA SER A 27 -1.00 -3.94 -17.92
C SER A 27 -2.44 -4.48 -17.89
N ILE A 28 -3.30 -3.92 -17.03
CA ILE A 28 -4.76 -4.12 -17.07
C ILE A 28 -5.35 -3.51 -18.35
N GLY A 29 -5.05 -2.24 -18.64
CA GLY A 29 -5.58 -1.52 -19.81
C GLY A 29 -5.15 -2.13 -21.16
N SER A 30 -3.98 -2.77 -21.22
CA SER A 30 -3.52 -3.52 -22.41
C SER A 30 -4.08 -4.95 -22.51
N LYS A 31 -4.86 -5.40 -21.51
CA LYS A 31 -5.37 -6.78 -21.34
C LYS A 31 -4.27 -7.84 -21.23
N HIS A 32 -3.13 -7.46 -20.67
CA HIS A 32 -2.07 -8.40 -20.29
C HIS A 32 -2.40 -9.06 -18.94
N LEU A 33 -2.80 -8.23 -17.97
CA LEU A 33 -3.51 -8.65 -16.77
C LEU A 33 -5.03 -8.70 -17.03
N PRO A 34 -5.79 -9.59 -16.36
CA PRO A 34 -7.25 -9.48 -16.30
C PRO A 34 -7.68 -8.20 -15.55
N PHE A 35 -8.94 -7.80 -15.71
CA PHE A 35 -9.47 -6.55 -15.13
C PHE A 35 -9.75 -6.62 -13.62
N SER A 36 -9.96 -7.83 -13.09
CA SER A 36 -10.41 -8.07 -11.72
C SER A 36 -10.01 -9.47 -11.27
N GLY A 37 -9.91 -9.69 -9.96
CA GLY A 37 -9.52 -10.99 -9.40
C GLY A 37 -8.02 -11.28 -9.50
N LEU A 38 -7.19 -10.23 -9.55
CA LEU A 38 -5.74 -10.36 -9.49
C LEU A 38 -5.32 -10.86 -8.10
N THR A 39 -4.28 -11.69 -8.08
CA THR A 39 -3.55 -12.04 -6.86
C THR A 39 -2.19 -11.37 -6.93
N MET A 40 -1.81 -10.69 -5.85
CA MET A 40 -0.50 -10.09 -5.68
C MET A 40 0.27 -10.89 -4.63
N ILE A 41 1.47 -11.34 -4.99
CA ILE A 41 2.50 -11.73 -4.01
C ILE A 41 3.38 -10.51 -3.84
N HIS A 42 3.55 -10.04 -2.61
CA HIS A 42 4.22 -8.80 -2.27
C HIS A 42 5.27 -9.12 -1.19
N PHE A 43 6.55 -9.08 -1.58
CA PHE A 43 7.71 -9.30 -0.70
C PHE A 43 8.20 -7.96 -0.19
N ASP A 44 8.08 -7.73 1.12
CA ASP A 44 8.24 -6.39 1.70
C ASP A 44 8.48 -6.47 3.22
N ALA A 45 9.19 -5.51 3.83
CA ALA A 45 9.21 -5.36 5.30
C ALA A 45 7.98 -4.61 5.85
N HIS A 46 7.24 -3.91 5.00
CA HIS A 46 6.05 -3.11 5.31
C HIS A 46 4.79 -3.73 4.67
N PRO A 47 3.57 -3.43 5.16
CA PRO A 47 2.37 -4.09 4.63
C PRO A 47 1.65 -3.34 3.50
N ASP A 48 2.00 -2.07 3.21
CA ASP A 48 1.44 -1.18 2.16
C ASP A 48 -0.10 -1.11 2.00
N LEU A 49 -0.82 -1.51 3.05
CA LEU A 49 -2.27 -1.70 3.05
C LEU A 49 -3.05 -0.53 3.67
N LEU A 50 -2.44 0.66 3.78
CA LEU A 50 -3.15 1.87 4.20
C LEU A 50 -3.85 2.57 3.02
N VAL A 51 -4.61 3.62 3.31
CA VAL A 51 -5.25 4.49 2.31
C VAL A 51 -5.28 5.92 2.85
N PRO A 52 -5.11 6.97 2.02
CA PRO A 52 -5.10 8.33 2.52
C PRO A 52 -6.44 8.66 3.19
N ASN A 53 -6.40 9.13 4.44
CA ASN A 53 -7.56 9.17 5.33
C ASN A 53 -8.74 10.00 4.73
N ASN A 54 -8.46 10.97 3.86
CA ASN A 54 -9.43 11.81 3.15
C ASN A 54 -9.94 11.27 1.78
N MET A 55 -9.31 10.25 1.19
CA MET A 55 -9.57 9.77 -0.18
C MET A 55 -11.02 9.30 -0.37
N LYS A 56 -11.74 9.89 -1.34
CA LYS A 56 -13.14 9.54 -1.63
C LYS A 56 -13.25 8.34 -2.57
N ALA A 57 -14.29 7.55 -2.33
CA ALA A 57 -14.66 6.41 -3.15
C ALA A 57 -15.07 6.79 -4.59
N ALA A 58 -15.48 8.04 -4.83
CA ALA A 58 -15.84 8.55 -6.15
C ALA A 58 -14.61 8.83 -7.04
N ASP A 59 -13.51 9.28 -6.43
CA ASP A 59 -12.35 9.83 -7.14
C ASP A 59 -11.40 8.73 -7.65
N ILE A 60 -11.53 7.49 -7.13
CA ILE A 60 -10.67 6.33 -7.44
C ILE A 60 -10.62 5.95 -8.94
N PHE A 61 -11.60 6.41 -9.72
CA PHE A 61 -11.70 6.14 -11.16
C PHE A 61 -10.98 7.19 -12.03
N ASP A 62 -10.55 8.32 -11.47
CA ASP A 62 -9.52 9.14 -12.10
C ASP A 62 -8.14 8.64 -11.68
N LYS A 63 -7.54 7.84 -12.56
CA LYS A 63 -6.19 7.29 -12.38
C LYS A 63 -5.13 8.34 -12.01
N GLN A 64 -5.26 9.59 -12.48
CA GLN A 64 -4.23 10.60 -12.31
C GLN A 64 -4.33 11.18 -10.90
N PHE A 65 -5.55 11.53 -10.47
CA PHE A 65 -5.82 11.85 -9.07
C PHE A 65 -5.30 10.74 -8.13
N VAL A 66 -5.51 9.46 -8.47
CA VAL A 66 -4.99 8.35 -7.66
C VAL A 66 -3.46 8.35 -7.61
N TYR A 67 -2.76 8.46 -8.74
CA TYR A 67 -1.28 8.56 -8.75
C TYR A 67 -0.77 9.75 -7.95
N ASP A 68 -1.43 10.90 -8.06
CA ASP A 68 -1.06 12.16 -7.40
C ASP A 68 -1.46 12.22 -5.92
N SER A 69 -2.14 11.18 -5.39
CA SER A 69 -2.69 11.15 -4.01
C SER A 69 -2.21 9.98 -3.15
N VAL A 70 -1.35 9.08 -3.65
CA VAL A 70 -0.85 7.91 -2.89
C VAL A 70 0.67 7.98 -2.67
N SER A 71 1.08 7.53 -1.50
CA SER A 71 2.48 7.28 -1.10
C SER A 71 2.81 5.78 -1.11
N ILE A 72 4.08 5.46 -0.83
CA ILE A 72 4.58 4.10 -0.58
C ILE A 72 3.64 3.29 0.32
N ALA A 73 3.30 3.75 1.53
CA ALA A 73 2.44 2.97 2.43
C ALA A 73 0.94 2.84 2.01
N THR A 74 0.50 3.49 0.92
CA THR A 74 -0.95 3.71 0.64
C THR A 74 -1.44 3.35 -0.78
N TRP A 75 -0.60 2.79 -1.66
CA TRP A 75 -0.98 2.54 -3.06
C TRP A 75 -1.82 1.26 -3.29
N MET A 76 -1.78 0.27 -2.40
CA MET A 76 -2.45 -1.02 -2.63
C MET A 76 -3.99 -0.96 -2.49
N VAL A 77 -4.50 -0.27 -1.46
CA VAL A 77 -5.95 -0.24 -1.16
C VAL A 77 -6.81 0.33 -2.31
N PRO A 78 -6.36 1.33 -3.09
CA PRO A 78 -6.99 1.69 -4.36
C PRO A 78 -7.26 0.51 -5.32
N LEU A 79 -6.31 -0.41 -5.49
CA LEU A 79 -6.49 -1.60 -6.33
C LEU A 79 -7.52 -2.57 -5.77
N LEU A 80 -7.60 -2.67 -4.43
CA LEU A 80 -8.57 -3.50 -3.71
C LEU A 80 -9.98 -2.93 -3.82
N TYR A 81 -10.17 -1.62 -3.61
CA TYR A 81 -11.49 -0.98 -3.71
C TYR A 81 -12.04 -0.95 -5.14
N ALA A 82 -11.15 -0.71 -6.13
CA ALA A 82 -11.48 -0.84 -7.56
C ALA A 82 -11.86 -2.28 -7.95
N GLY A 83 -11.48 -3.29 -7.15
CA GLY A 83 -11.70 -4.71 -7.42
C GLY A 83 -10.74 -5.29 -8.46
N HIS A 84 -9.63 -4.60 -8.74
CA HIS A 84 -8.56 -5.11 -9.59
C HIS A 84 -7.86 -6.28 -8.90
N VAL A 85 -7.36 -6.05 -7.68
CA VAL A 85 -6.79 -7.08 -6.79
C VAL A 85 -7.87 -7.55 -5.82
N SER A 86 -7.96 -8.85 -5.58
CA SER A 86 -8.82 -9.45 -4.55
C SER A 86 -8.06 -10.21 -3.48
N THR A 87 -6.82 -10.63 -3.80
CA THR A 87 -5.98 -11.44 -2.92
C THR A 87 -4.60 -10.81 -2.83
N VAL A 88 -4.14 -10.57 -1.61
CA VAL A 88 -2.76 -10.15 -1.31
C VAL A 88 -2.11 -11.24 -0.47
N VAL A 89 -0.92 -11.68 -0.86
CA VAL A 89 -0.04 -12.51 -0.04
C VAL A 89 1.16 -11.65 0.34
N TRP A 90 1.14 -11.10 1.55
CA TRP A 90 2.27 -10.37 2.10
C TRP A 90 3.29 -11.37 2.62
N VAL A 91 4.49 -11.32 2.06
CA VAL A 91 5.63 -12.19 2.38
C VAL A 91 6.66 -11.34 3.10
N LYS A 92 6.67 -11.45 4.42
CA LYS A 92 7.41 -10.54 5.30
C LYS A 92 8.68 -11.18 5.85
N PRO A 93 9.75 -10.41 6.12
CA PRO A 93 10.93 -10.92 6.79
C PRO A 93 10.65 -11.17 8.28
N PRO A 94 11.53 -11.90 9.01
CA PRO A 94 11.30 -12.26 10.42
C PRO A 94 11.21 -11.08 11.40
N TRP A 95 11.72 -9.91 11.03
CA TRP A 95 11.76 -8.69 11.84
C TRP A 95 10.60 -7.70 11.55
N ALA A 96 9.69 -8.03 10.64
CA ALA A 96 8.48 -7.27 10.39
C ALA A 96 7.32 -7.87 11.21
N GLU A 97 6.80 -7.17 12.22
CA GLU A 97 5.79 -7.69 13.16
C GLU A 97 4.39 -7.05 13.01
N GLN A 98 4.23 -6.03 12.14
CA GLN A 98 3.04 -5.16 12.04
C GLN A 98 1.70 -5.88 11.78
N ILE A 99 1.74 -7.07 11.16
CA ILE A 99 0.59 -7.98 11.06
C ILE A 99 1.09 -9.40 11.30
N ALA A 100 0.42 -10.17 12.16
CA ALA A 100 0.78 -11.56 12.42
C ALA A 100 0.57 -12.49 11.20
N ASP A 101 1.24 -13.65 11.20
CA ASP A 101 1.03 -14.70 10.20
C ASP A 101 -0.40 -15.25 10.28
N GLY A 102 -1.10 -15.30 9.14
CA GLY A 102 -2.52 -15.67 9.15
C GLY A 102 -3.22 -15.54 7.79
N THR A 103 -4.56 -15.57 7.83
CA THR A 103 -5.41 -15.29 6.68
C THR A 103 -6.60 -14.46 7.15
N TYR A 104 -6.68 -13.24 6.65
CA TYR A 104 -7.63 -12.22 7.05
C TYR A 104 -8.60 -11.96 5.90
N MET A 105 -9.90 -12.16 6.15
CA MET A 105 -10.96 -11.91 5.18
C MET A 105 -11.79 -10.73 5.65
N PHE A 106 -11.86 -9.68 4.82
CA PHE A 106 -12.52 -8.43 5.18
C PHE A 106 -13.10 -7.74 3.94
N TRP A 107 -13.77 -6.60 4.16
CA TRP A 107 -14.30 -5.76 3.10
C TRP A 107 -13.53 -4.45 3.02
N VAL A 108 -13.27 -3.98 1.80
CA VAL A 108 -12.87 -2.60 1.51
C VAL A 108 -14.03 -1.93 0.78
N GLY A 109 -14.46 -0.75 1.21
CA GLY A 109 -15.65 -0.09 0.66
C GLY A 109 -15.71 1.40 0.91
N GLU A 110 -16.80 2.00 0.46
CA GLU A 110 -17.14 3.40 0.74
C GLU A 110 -17.85 3.50 2.09
N CYS A 111 -17.33 4.29 3.02
CA CYS A 111 -18.01 4.57 4.28
C CYS A 111 -19.21 5.52 4.04
N ARG A 112 -20.42 5.04 4.35
CA ARG A 112 -21.71 5.74 4.19
C ARG A 112 -21.72 7.17 4.72
N ASN A 113 -20.98 7.43 5.81
CA ASN A 113 -21.04 8.70 6.55
C ASN A 113 -20.01 9.73 6.06
N SER A 114 -18.89 9.30 5.45
CA SER A 114 -17.80 10.20 5.01
C SER A 114 -17.55 10.22 3.50
N GLY A 115 -18.06 9.23 2.76
CA GLY A 115 -17.72 8.98 1.36
C GLY A 115 -16.27 8.55 1.14
N CYS A 116 -15.47 8.36 2.19
CA CYS A 116 -14.08 7.92 2.09
C CYS A 116 -13.98 6.40 1.93
N ILE A 117 -12.89 5.93 1.34
CA ILE A 117 -12.54 4.50 1.35
C ILE A 117 -12.16 4.09 2.78
N ARG A 118 -12.78 3.01 3.28
CA ARG A 118 -12.55 2.41 4.60
C ARG A 118 -12.70 0.89 4.52
N LEU A 119 -12.34 0.17 5.58
CA LEU A 119 -12.32 -1.29 5.58
C LEU A 119 -12.87 -1.91 6.87
N SER A 120 -13.15 -3.22 6.87
CA SER A 120 -13.78 -3.94 7.98
C SER A 120 -12.87 -4.97 8.68
N CYS A 121 -11.55 -4.76 8.68
CA CYS A 121 -10.59 -5.66 9.34
C CYS A 121 -10.14 -5.12 10.69
N LYS A 122 -10.21 -5.94 11.74
CA LYS A 122 -10.00 -5.53 13.15
C LYS A 122 -8.58 -5.78 13.68
N ILE A 123 -7.57 -5.88 12.81
CA ILE A 123 -6.17 -5.92 13.26
C ILE A 123 -5.70 -4.51 13.61
N ASN A 124 -4.81 -4.38 14.60
CA ASN A 124 -4.39 -3.09 15.16
C ASN A 124 -3.86 -2.13 14.09
N TYR A 125 -3.08 -2.62 13.13
CA TYR A 125 -2.60 -1.89 11.94
C TYR A 125 -3.64 -1.05 11.18
N PHE A 126 -4.94 -1.39 11.25
CA PHE A 126 -6.01 -0.57 10.65
C PHE A 126 -6.85 0.23 11.67
N ILE A 127 -6.73 -0.11 12.95
CA ILE A 127 -7.43 0.55 14.07
C ILE A 127 -6.62 1.74 14.57
N SER A 128 -5.29 1.59 14.68
CA SER A 128 -4.33 2.68 14.97
C SER A 128 -4.46 3.82 13.96
N GLU A 129 -4.60 3.48 12.68
CA GLU A 129 -4.78 4.41 11.55
C GLU A 129 -6.22 4.91 11.35
N ALA A 130 -7.13 4.50 12.24
CA ALA A 130 -8.54 4.89 12.20
C ALA A 130 -9.24 4.59 10.84
N LEU A 131 -8.79 3.54 10.14
CA LEU A 131 -9.26 3.07 8.84
C LEU A 131 -10.38 2.01 8.93
N TYR A 132 -10.57 1.39 10.09
CA TYR A 132 -11.70 0.49 10.32
C TYR A 132 -13.05 1.23 10.41
N VAL A 133 -14.08 0.63 9.82
CA VAL A 133 -15.51 0.90 10.10
C VAL A 133 -16.31 -0.42 10.09
N PRO A 134 -17.46 -0.51 10.78
CA PRO A 134 -18.34 -1.69 10.74
C PRO A 134 -18.80 -2.06 9.32
N GLU A 135 -19.04 -3.35 9.07
CA GLU A 135 -19.38 -3.87 7.74
C GLU A 135 -20.70 -3.29 7.19
N GLU A 136 -21.65 -2.96 8.06
CA GLU A 136 -22.95 -2.37 7.74
C GLU A 136 -22.86 -0.90 7.25
N ASP A 137 -21.79 -0.19 7.60
CA ASP A 137 -21.53 1.18 7.15
C ASP A 137 -20.74 1.24 5.84
N LEU A 138 -20.27 0.10 5.32
CA LEU A 138 -19.62 -0.01 4.02
C LEU A 138 -20.62 -0.26 2.88
N ILE A 139 -20.68 0.67 1.94
CA ILE A 139 -21.36 0.50 0.64
C ILE A 139 -20.33 0.27 -0.49
N ASN A 140 -20.79 -0.17 -1.66
CA ASN A 140 -19.96 -0.44 -2.86
C ASN A 140 -18.79 -1.45 -2.67
N LYS A 141 -18.77 -2.15 -1.53
CA LYS A 141 -17.66 -2.92 -0.99
C LYS A 141 -17.20 -4.11 -1.82
N LYS A 142 -15.89 -4.38 -1.79
CA LYS A 142 -15.21 -5.56 -2.35
C LYS A 142 -14.69 -6.43 -1.21
N ARG A 143 -14.76 -7.75 -1.36
CA ARG A 143 -14.15 -8.69 -0.41
C ARG A 143 -12.67 -8.84 -0.76
N VAL A 144 -11.83 -8.76 0.27
CA VAL A 144 -10.38 -8.94 0.19
C VAL A 144 -9.97 -10.14 1.02
N THR A 145 -8.99 -10.89 0.52
CA THR A 145 -8.24 -11.90 1.28
C THR A 145 -6.78 -11.46 1.39
N LEU A 146 -6.35 -11.13 2.60
CA LEU A 146 -4.95 -10.95 2.94
C LEU A 146 -4.41 -12.26 3.53
N ILE A 147 -3.24 -12.71 3.10
CA ILE A 147 -2.52 -13.84 3.66
C ILE A 147 -1.13 -13.35 4.07
N THR A 148 -0.80 -13.47 5.35
CA THR A 148 0.49 -13.00 5.88
C THR A 148 1.39 -14.22 6.13
N ILE A 149 2.62 -14.17 5.59
CA ILE A 149 3.60 -15.26 5.68
C ILE A 149 4.97 -14.69 6.04
N THR A 150 5.47 -15.01 7.23
CA THR A 150 6.88 -14.81 7.58
C THR A 150 7.74 -15.81 6.81
N LEU A 151 8.72 -15.31 6.05
CA LEU A 151 9.68 -16.11 5.33
C LEU A 151 11.01 -16.18 6.09
N GLU A 152 11.03 -16.94 7.19
CA GLU A 152 12.27 -17.21 7.96
C GLU A 152 13.10 -18.33 7.30
N PRO A 153 14.39 -18.11 7.01
CA PRO A 153 15.34 -19.17 6.71
C PRO A 153 15.58 -20.10 7.89
N SER A 154 15.46 -21.42 7.68
CA SER A 154 15.56 -22.44 8.73
C SER A 154 16.87 -22.44 9.54
N SER A 155 17.94 -21.90 8.96
CA SER A 155 19.24 -21.71 9.61
C SER A 155 19.28 -20.61 10.66
N TRP A 156 18.25 -19.76 10.76
CA TRP A 156 18.14 -18.68 11.74
C TRP A 156 17.31 -19.09 12.96
N SER A 157 16.37 -20.03 12.79
CA SER A 157 15.47 -20.55 13.82
C SER A 157 16.25 -21.15 15.00
N SER A 158 16.30 -20.43 16.12
CA SER A 158 17.19 -20.74 17.24
C SER A 158 16.63 -21.82 18.19
N SER A 159 16.72 -23.09 17.76
CA SER A 159 16.26 -24.30 18.49
C SER A 159 14.71 -24.45 18.52
N PRO A 160 14.14 -25.57 19.03
CA PRO A 160 12.91 -26.13 18.45
C PRO A 160 11.65 -25.31 18.75
N ALA A 161 10.75 -25.31 17.78
CA ALA A 161 9.43 -24.69 17.88
C ALA A 161 8.67 -25.13 19.14
N PRO A 162 7.87 -24.24 19.76
CA PRO A 162 6.97 -24.63 20.83
C PRO A 162 5.99 -25.72 20.35
N PRO A 163 5.53 -26.63 21.23
CA PRO A 163 4.57 -27.65 20.85
C PRO A 163 3.30 -26.98 20.32
N ALA A 164 2.87 -27.40 19.13
CA ALA A 164 1.77 -26.75 18.42
C ALA A 164 0.51 -26.66 19.29
N SER A 165 0.12 -25.43 19.62
CA SER A 165 -1.19 -25.16 20.19
C SER A 165 -2.24 -25.36 19.09
N ASP A 166 -3.15 -26.33 19.28
CA ASP A 166 -4.34 -26.47 18.45
C ASP A 166 -5.20 -25.21 18.59
N THR A 167 -4.96 -24.24 17.72
CA THR A 167 -5.65 -22.94 17.71
C THR A 167 -6.02 -22.59 16.28
N THR A 168 -6.80 -23.49 15.67
CA THR A 168 -7.51 -23.21 14.42
C THR A 168 -8.68 -22.26 14.72
N THR A 169 -8.36 -20.98 14.95
CA THR A 169 -9.34 -19.88 15.06
C THR A 169 -9.93 -19.58 13.69
N LEU A 170 -10.77 -20.51 13.23
CA LEU A 170 -11.75 -20.28 12.17
C LEU A 170 -12.69 -19.15 12.62
N TYR A 171 -12.39 -17.91 12.24
CA TYR A 171 -13.32 -16.78 12.27
C TYR A 171 -14.45 -17.04 11.25
N CYS A 172 -15.35 -17.95 11.62
CA CYS A 172 -16.49 -18.35 10.82
C CYS A 172 -17.68 -17.45 11.16
N SER A 173 -18.05 -16.56 10.22
CA SER A 173 -19.26 -15.74 10.32
C SER A 173 -20.49 -16.65 10.45
N SER A 174 -21.15 -16.62 11.60
CA SER A 174 -22.26 -17.53 11.91
C SER A 174 -23.59 -17.06 11.32
N GLU A 175 -24.04 -17.72 10.25
CA GLU A 175 -25.41 -17.55 9.77
C GLU A 175 -26.43 -18.07 10.80
N PRO A 176 -27.54 -17.35 11.06
CA PRO A 176 -28.48 -17.68 12.12
C PRO A 176 -29.37 -18.88 11.75
N THR A 177 -28.95 -20.08 12.17
CA THR A 177 -29.77 -21.31 12.06
C THR A 177 -30.97 -21.24 13.01
N VAL A 178 -32.16 -20.93 12.48
CA VAL A 178 -33.40 -20.87 13.27
C VAL A 178 -33.92 -22.28 13.59
N THR A 179 -33.66 -22.77 14.80
CA THR A 179 -34.19 -24.05 15.30
C THR A 179 -35.58 -23.87 15.92
N GLY A 180 -36.63 -23.93 15.09
CA GLY A 180 -38.02 -23.96 15.57
C GLY A 180 -38.44 -25.35 16.06
N THR A 181 -38.99 -25.45 17.29
CA THR A 181 -39.64 -26.67 17.78
C THR A 181 -41.07 -26.79 17.24
N ALA A 182 -41.47 -28.00 16.86
CA ALA A 182 -42.64 -28.22 16.02
C ALA A 182 -43.99 -28.21 16.75
N ALA A 183 -45.04 -27.73 16.07
CA ALA A 183 -46.44 -28.07 16.30
C ALA A 183 -47.23 -28.01 14.96
N ASP A 184 -47.99 -29.07 14.68
CA ASP A 184 -49.08 -29.26 13.71
C ASP A 184 -49.03 -28.69 12.27
N SER A 185 -49.38 -29.55 11.30
CA SER A 185 -49.75 -29.18 9.91
C SER A 185 -50.53 -30.32 9.22
N PRO A 186 -51.64 -30.03 8.50
CA PRO A 186 -52.33 -31.03 7.68
C PRO A 186 -52.47 -30.65 6.19
N HIS A 187 -51.84 -31.45 5.30
CA HIS A 187 -52.04 -31.49 3.82
C HIS A 187 -51.68 -30.20 3.04
N VAL A 188 -51.46 -30.16 1.70
CA VAL A 188 -51.71 -31.09 0.56
C VAL A 188 -50.41 -31.28 -0.27
N ALA A 189 -50.41 -32.05 -1.36
CA ALA A 189 -49.20 -32.65 -1.98
C ALA A 189 -48.84 -32.23 -3.43
N ALA A 190 -47.54 -32.39 -3.73
CA ALA A 190 -46.91 -32.92 -4.98
C ALA A 190 -46.65 -32.05 -6.24
N VAL A 191 -45.62 -32.51 -7.00
CA VAL A 191 -45.19 -32.17 -8.39
C VAL A 191 -44.49 -30.80 -8.59
N GLY A 192 -43.40 -30.64 -9.37
CA GLY A 192 -42.47 -31.62 -9.98
C GLY A 192 -41.71 -31.14 -11.25
N GLN A 193 -40.40 -30.82 -11.13
CA GLN A 193 -39.42 -30.51 -12.21
C GLN A 193 -39.72 -29.26 -13.11
N PRO A 194 -38.87 -28.87 -14.09
CA PRO A 194 -37.51 -28.33 -13.93
C PRO A 194 -37.28 -26.95 -14.65
N PHE A 195 -36.00 -26.55 -14.80
CA PHE A 195 -35.49 -25.31 -15.45
C PHE A 195 -36.05 -24.94 -16.84
N PRO A 196 -35.92 -23.65 -17.20
CA PRO A 196 -35.21 -23.28 -18.44
C PRO A 196 -34.11 -22.20 -18.27
N GLU A 197 -33.34 -21.97 -19.34
CA GLU A 197 -32.19 -21.05 -19.44
C GLU A 197 -32.52 -19.71 -20.14
N ASP A 198 -31.49 -18.85 -20.27
CA ASP A 198 -31.33 -17.70 -21.19
C ASP A 198 -32.23 -16.45 -21.11
N CYS A 199 -31.57 -15.29 -20.99
CA CYS A 199 -31.87 -14.08 -21.79
C CYS A 199 -30.70 -13.08 -21.84
N HIS A 200 -30.14 -12.85 -23.03
CA HIS A 200 -29.40 -11.61 -23.36
C HIS A 200 -30.36 -10.45 -23.64
N ILE A 201 -29.96 -9.21 -23.32
CA ILE A 201 -30.26 -7.92 -24.01
C ILE A 201 -29.53 -6.82 -23.21
N SER A 202 -28.48 -6.16 -23.73
CA SER A 202 -28.44 -5.14 -24.81
C SER A 202 -29.00 -3.77 -24.39
N ALA A 203 -28.15 -2.73 -24.45
CA ALA A 203 -28.46 -1.37 -24.00
C ALA A 203 -29.22 -0.53 -25.06
N PRO A 204 -30.07 0.43 -24.65
CA PRO A 204 -30.74 1.35 -25.57
C PRO A 204 -29.92 2.62 -25.82
N ASN A 205 -29.54 2.84 -27.07
CA ASN A 205 -29.18 4.15 -27.61
C ASN A 205 -30.33 4.62 -28.51
N LEU A 206 -30.94 5.78 -28.25
CA LEU A 206 -31.92 6.41 -29.13
C LEU A 206 -31.67 7.91 -29.27
N LEU A 207 -31.95 8.43 -30.46
CA LEU A 207 -31.42 9.70 -30.94
C LEU A 207 -32.41 10.31 -31.97
N LYS A 208 -32.41 11.65 -32.05
CA LYS A 208 -32.94 12.54 -33.11
C LYS A 208 -34.31 13.21 -32.94
N ASP A 209 -34.21 14.54 -32.85
CA ASP A 209 -34.78 15.54 -33.77
C ASP A 209 -36.29 15.64 -34.01
N SER A 210 -36.82 16.84 -33.75
CA SER A 210 -37.90 17.46 -34.53
C SER A 210 -37.80 18.99 -34.46
N LYS A 211 -37.92 19.67 -35.61
CA LYS A 211 -38.00 21.14 -35.72
C LYS A 211 -39.44 21.57 -35.98
N THR A 212 -39.85 22.71 -35.43
CA THR A 212 -40.83 23.60 -36.06
C THR A 212 -40.69 25.02 -35.52
N GLU A 213 -40.94 26.03 -36.37
CA GLU A 213 -40.89 27.45 -36.03
C GLU A 213 -42.29 28.01 -35.76
N LEU A 214 -42.40 29.06 -34.95
CA LEU A 214 -43.35 30.16 -35.20
C LEU A 214 -42.97 31.43 -34.41
N THR A 215 -43.28 32.59 -34.99
CA THR A 215 -42.75 33.92 -34.60
C THR A 215 -43.79 34.80 -33.91
N GLN A 216 -43.38 35.70 -33.00
CA GLN A 216 -43.90 37.09 -32.95
C GLN A 216 -42.99 38.07 -32.20
N LYS A 217 -43.37 39.36 -32.11
CA LYS A 217 -42.47 40.53 -31.93
C LYS A 217 -42.77 41.41 -30.71
N SER A 218 -41.70 42.00 -30.15
CA SER A 218 -41.58 43.41 -29.65
C SER A 218 -40.09 43.64 -29.31
N SER A 219 -39.36 44.69 -29.76
CA SER A 219 -39.49 46.14 -29.51
C SER A 219 -39.46 46.46 -27.99
N ASP A 220 -38.59 47.31 -27.44
CA ASP A 220 -37.78 48.44 -27.93
C ASP A 220 -36.46 48.56 -27.08
N ASN A 221 -35.42 49.38 -27.27
CA ASN A 221 -34.83 50.24 -28.33
C ASN A 221 -34.11 51.42 -27.63
N SER A 222 -32.76 51.43 -27.56
CA SER A 222 -31.86 52.59 -27.33
C SER A 222 -30.40 52.06 -27.27
N THR A 223 -29.39 52.47 -28.07
CA THR A 223 -28.69 53.79 -28.19
C THR A 223 -28.08 54.29 -26.86
N ARG A 224 -26.86 54.86 -26.76
CA ARG A 224 -25.80 55.33 -27.71
C ARG A 224 -24.47 55.51 -26.90
N SER A 225 -23.25 55.79 -27.38
CA SER A 225 -22.54 55.90 -28.69
C SER A 225 -21.02 55.72 -28.40
N SER A 226 -20.21 55.00 -29.19
CA SER A 226 -19.36 55.48 -30.33
C SER A 226 -18.17 56.40 -30.00
N ASN A 227 -16.93 55.90 -30.22
CA ASN A 227 -15.75 56.52 -30.91
C ASN A 227 -14.50 55.64 -30.60
N SER A 228 -13.81 55.00 -31.57
CA SER A 228 -12.73 55.52 -32.46
C SER A 228 -11.53 56.13 -31.71
N THR A 229 -10.26 55.76 -31.97
CA THR A 229 -9.55 55.74 -33.28
C THR A 229 -8.38 54.71 -33.33
N LEU A 230 -7.73 54.55 -34.50
CA LEU A 230 -6.53 53.77 -34.88
C LEU A 230 -5.28 54.00 -33.95
N THR A 231 -4.16 53.23 -33.95
CA THR A 231 -3.35 52.64 -35.05
C THR A 231 -2.46 51.43 -34.65
N SER A 232 -1.92 50.73 -35.67
CA SER A 232 -0.56 50.11 -35.79
C SER A 232 0.00 49.10 -34.77
N GLU A 233 0.12 47.84 -35.24
CA GLU A 233 1.34 47.01 -35.37
C GLU A 233 2.20 46.52 -34.15
N ASP A 234 2.84 45.36 -34.42
CA ASP A 234 3.96 44.65 -33.76
C ASP A 234 3.84 43.87 -32.41
N GLN A 235 4.02 42.55 -32.57
CA GLN A 235 4.94 41.64 -31.84
C GLN A 235 4.78 41.32 -30.34
N ASP A 236 4.22 40.11 -30.13
CA ASP A 236 4.78 38.98 -29.36
C ASP A 236 4.91 39.00 -27.81
N CYS A 237 5.02 37.77 -27.28
CA CYS A 237 5.41 37.42 -25.90
C CYS A 237 4.55 37.93 -24.73
N HIS A 238 3.49 37.18 -24.38
CA HIS A 238 2.95 37.16 -23.02
C HIS A 238 2.95 35.75 -22.40
N HIS A 239 3.54 35.63 -21.21
CA HIS A 239 3.42 34.45 -20.37
C HIS A 239 1.95 34.15 -20.06
N HIS A 240 1.59 32.87 -20.03
CA HIS A 240 0.46 32.42 -19.21
C HIS A 240 0.97 32.17 -17.79
N GLN A 241 0.73 33.13 -16.90
CA GLN A 241 0.74 32.84 -15.47
C GLN A 241 -0.48 31.96 -15.18
N HIS A 242 -0.28 30.66 -15.04
CA HIS A 242 -1.26 29.81 -14.38
C HIS A 242 -1.29 30.20 -12.89
N HIS A 243 -2.44 30.70 -12.44
CA HIS A 243 -2.71 30.79 -11.02
C HIS A 243 -2.76 29.37 -10.45
N HIS A 244 -1.77 29.01 -9.64
CA HIS A 244 -1.93 27.91 -8.69
C HIS A 244 -3.09 28.25 -7.76
N ASN A 245 -3.98 27.29 -7.55
CA ASN A 245 -5.15 27.42 -6.69
C ASN A 245 -4.89 26.64 -5.41
N ASP A 246 -3.88 27.08 -4.67
CA ASP A 246 -3.41 26.43 -3.45
C ASP A 246 -4.48 26.56 -2.36
N ASN A 247 -5.16 25.46 -2.02
CA ASN A 247 -5.95 25.28 -0.80
C ASN A 247 -6.34 23.81 -0.60
N ASN A 248 -6.31 23.36 0.65
CA ASN A 248 -6.93 22.13 1.18
C ASN A 248 -6.47 20.77 0.61
N ASN A 249 -5.20 20.39 0.81
CA ASN A 249 -4.82 18.96 0.81
C ASN A 249 -3.63 18.65 1.76
N HIS A 250 -3.75 18.99 3.05
CA HIS A 250 -2.74 18.74 4.11
C HIS A 250 -3.41 18.16 5.37
N HIS A 251 -4.02 16.97 5.23
CA HIS A 251 -4.60 16.14 6.31
C HIS A 251 -4.19 14.68 6.08
N GLN A 252 -2.90 14.36 6.22
CA GLN A 252 -2.29 13.13 5.68
C GLN A 252 -1.16 12.55 6.57
N THR A 253 -1.54 12.13 7.77
CA THR A 253 -0.72 11.56 8.86
C THR A 253 0.28 10.43 8.52
N ILE A 254 0.05 9.64 7.47
CA ILE A 254 1.02 8.64 6.94
C ILE A 254 1.13 8.71 5.39
N ALA A 255 0.27 9.47 4.71
CA ALA A 255 0.31 9.57 3.25
C ALA A 255 1.37 10.56 2.71
N ASN A 256 2.19 11.16 3.58
CA ASN A 256 3.27 12.09 3.24
C ASN A 256 4.68 11.47 3.15
N MET A 257 4.86 10.17 3.46
CA MET A 257 6.18 9.51 3.62
C MET A 257 7.15 9.59 2.42
N GLY A 258 6.70 10.01 1.23
CA GLY A 258 7.49 10.02 -0.01
C GLY A 258 8.28 11.31 -0.31
N MET A 259 8.67 12.11 0.70
CA MET A 259 9.38 13.39 0.49
C MET A 259 10.50 13.66 1.51
N MET A 260 11.52 12.79 1.57
CA MET A 260 12.77 13.12 2.29
C MET A 260 13.52 14.27 1.57
N PRO A 261 13.90 15.37 2.25
CA PRO A 261 14.60 16.49 1.61
C PRO A 261 16.08 16.15 1.34
N ALA A 262 16.35 15.70 0.11
CA ALA A 262 17.66 15.20 -0.34
C ALA A 262 18.85 16.13 -0.04
N LYS A 263 19.74 15.71 0.87
CA LYS A 263 20.98 16.42 1.24
C LYS A 263 22.11 16.15 0.23
N ILE A 264 22.06 16.82 -0.92
CA ILE A 264 23.10 16.73 -1.95
C ILE A 264 24.35 17.54 -1.54
N GLU A 265 25.30 16.90 -0.83
CA GLU A 265 26.69 17.37 -0.80
C GLU A 265 27.52 16.71 -1.93
N PRO A 266 28.27 17.49 -2.75
CA PRO A 266 28.99 16.95 -3.90
C PRO A 266 30.29 16.23 -3.51
N GLY A 267 30.21 14.90 -3.32
CA GLY A 267 31.36 14.02 -3.13
C GLY A 267 32.35 14.01 -4.32
N PRO A 268 33.66 13.75 -4.09
CA PRO A 268 34.68 13.85 -5.12
C PRO A 268 34.66 12.70 -6.15
N SER A 269 34.98 13.02 -7.40
CA SER A 269 34.91 12.11 -8.56
C SER A 269 35.82 10.85 -8.44
N PRO A 270 35.43 9.71 -9.05
CA PRO A 270 35.92 8.39 -8.62
C PRO A 270 37.33 8.01 -9.09
N LEU A 271 38.09 7.39 -8.19
CA LEU A 271 39.36 6.72 -8.49
C LEU A 271 39.12 5.29 -9.01
N LYS A 272 39.58 5.02 -10.24
CA LYS A 272 39.45 3.71 -10.90
C LYS A 272 40.07 2.57 -10.08
N LYS A 273 39.29 1.53 -9.79
CA LYS A 273 39.73 0.21 -9.33
C LYS A 273 39.06 -0.91 -10.15
N PRO A 274 39.59 -2.15 -10.14
CA PRO A 274 39.53 -3.02 -11.31
C PRO A 274 38.24 -3.83 -11.43
N CYS A 275 37.84 -4.06 -12.68
CA CYS A 275 36.80 -5.03 -13.03
C CYS A 275 37.24 -6.45 -12.66
N LEU A 276 36.51 -7.09 -11.74
CA LEU A 276 36.46 -8.54 -11.61
C LEU A 276 35.29 -9.06 -12.45
N SER A 277 35.53 -10.11 -13.24
CA SER A 277 34.53 -10.67 -14.15
C SER A 277 33.59 -11.63 -13.42
N SER A 278 32.33 -11.25 -13.22
CA SER A 278 31.31 -11.97 -12.43
C SER A 278 30.84 -13.33 -13.00
N VAL A 279 31.54 -13.89 -13.99
CA VAL A 279 31.16 -15.15 -14.66
C VAL A 279 31.66 -16.37 -13.87
N LYS A 280 31.04 -16.65 -12.71
CA LYS A 280 31.23 -17.95 -12.00
C LYS A 280 30.24 -18.36 -10.89
N LEU A 281 29.11 -17.67 -10.72
CA LEU A 281 28.33 -17.74 -9.47
C LEU A 281 27.20 -18.80 -9.36
N VAL A 282 27.04 -19.73 -10.31
CA VAL A 282 25.81 -20.57 -10.38
C VAL A 282 26.04 -22.10 -10.51
N GLU A 283 27.26 -22.60 -10.70
CA GLU A 283 27.46 -24.03 -11.10
C GLU A 283 27.73 -25.05 -9.96
N ASP A 284 28.13 -24.64 -8.75
CA ASP A 284 28.70 -25.57 -7.74
C ASP A 284 27.80 -25.94 -6.53
N MET A 285 26.48 -25.67 -6.57
CA MET A 285 25.55 -25.96 -5.46
C MET A 285 24.95 -27.38 -5.43
N THR A 286 25.61 -28.41 -5.99
CA THR A 286 25.08 -29.79 -6.03
C THR A 286 26.05 -30.89 -5.56
N LYS A 287 26.51 -30.85 -4.29
CA LYS A 287 27.01 -32.02 -3.51
C LYS A 287 27.21 -31.75 -2.01
N SER A 288 26.15 -31.81 -1.20
CA SER A 288 26.10 -32.45 0.14
C SER A 288 24.77 -32.12 0.82
N CYS A 289 24.27 -33.01 1.68
CA CYS A 289 23.06 -32.79 2.48
C CYS A 289 23.43 -32.65 3.97
N PRO A 290 23.33 -31.43 4.55
CA PRO A 290 23.28 -31.18 5.99
C PRO A 290 21.78 -31.11 6.45
N PRO A 291 21.44 -30.75 7.71
CA PRO A 291 20.09 -31.04 8.25
C PRO A 291 18.96 -30.13 7.77
N ASP A 292 19.26 -29.05 7.04
CA ASP A 292 18.34 -27.98 6.63
C ASP A 292 17.11 -28.48 5.82
N GLN A 293 17.24 -29.63 5.15
CA GLN A 293 16.22 -30.15 4.22
C GLN A 293 14.82 -30.33 4.84
N VAL A 294 14.73 -30.65 6.14
CA VAL A 294 13.44 -30.95 6.80
C VAL A 294 12.58 -29.69 6.98
N HIS A 295 13.20 -28.55 7.26
CA HIS A 295 12.49 -27.28 7.38
C HIS A 295 12.15 -26.69 6.00
N ASP A 296 13.01 -26.89 4.99
CA ASP A 296 12.72 -26.52 3.59
C ASP A 296 11.51 -27.32 3.04
N GLU A 297 11.37 -28.61 3.40
CA GLU A 297 10.15 -29.38 3.09
C GLU A 297 8.91 -28.87 3.85
N ALA A 298 9.03 -28.51 5.14
CA ALA A 298 7.91 -27.98 5.92
C ALA A 298 7.38 -26.65 5.36
N LEU A 299 8.28 -25.73 4.97
CA LEU A 299 7.93 -24.51 4.24
C LEU A 299 7.25 -24.84 2.91
N GLY A 300 7.83 -25.75 2.12
CA GLY A 300 7.24 -26.17 0.85
C GLY A 300 5.85 -26.81 0.98
N LEU A 301 5.54 -27.49 2.09
CA LEU A 301 4.21 -28.00 2.41
C LEU A 301 3.24 -26.87 2.81
N ARG A 302 3.68 -25.91 3.64
CA ARG A 302 2.89 -24.72 4.00
C ARG A 302 2.49 -23.94 2.75
N LEU A 303 3.44 -23.65 1.87
CA LEU A 303 3.20 -22.89 0.64
C LEU A 303 2.27 -23.62 -0.33
N LYS A 304 2.43 -24.94 -0.52
CA LYS A 304 1.49 -25.75 -1.32
C LYS A 304 0.07 -25.67 -0.80
N SER A 305 -0.11 -25.75 0.52
CA SER A 305 -1.42 -25.63 1.16
C SER A 305 -2.04 -24.25 0.87
N VAL A 306 -1.31 -23.16 1.15
CA VAL A 306 -1.75 -21.79 0.88
C VAL A 306 -2.13 -21.60 -0.59
N PHE A 307 -1.23 -21.88 -1.53
CA PHE A 307 -1.47 -21.62 -2.95
C PHE A 307 -2.56 -22.51 -3.56
N SER A 308 -2.80 -23.71 -3.01
CA SER A 308 -3.96 -24.53 -3.39
C SER A 308 -5.32 -23.96 -2.95
N SER A 309 -5.33 -23.06 -1.95
CA SER A 309 -6.54 -22.38 -1.49
C SER A 309 -6.88 -21.12 -2.29
N ILE A 310 -5.90 -20.54 -2.99
CA ILE A 310 -6.09 -19.34 -3.80
C ILE A 310 -6.69 -19.72 -5.16
N ALA A 311 -7.99 -19.45 -5.33
CA ALA A 311 -8.68 -19.64 -6.59
C ALA A 311 -8.00 -18.86 -7.74
N ASN A 312 -7.88 -19.51 -8.90
CA ASN A 312 -7.38 -18.93 -10.15
C ASN A 312 -6.00 -18.24 -10.08
N LEU A 313 -5.12 -18.61 -9.13
CA LEU A 313 -3.80 -18.02 -8.90
C LEU A 313 -2.99 -17.77 -10.19
N GLY A 314 -3.01 -18.71 -11.15
CA GLY A 314 -2.29 -18.58 -12.42
C GLY A 314 -2.92 -17.65 -13.49
N GLU A 315 -4.14 -17.17 -13.31
CA GLU A 315 -4.83 -16.31 -14.29
C GLU A 315 -4.48 -14.83 -14.14
N GLY A 316 -4.06 -14.39 -12.95
CA GLY A 316 -3.95 -12.97 -12.59
C GLY A 316 -2.82 -12.65 -11.62
N LEU A 317 -1.71 -13.41 -11.65
CA LEU A 317 -0.59 -13.23 -10.73
C LEU A 317 0.27 -11.99 -11.06
N ILE A 318 0.39 -11.09 -10.09
CA ILE A 318 1.46 -10.10 -10.00
C ILE A 318 2.47 -10.61 -8.96
N LEU A 319 3.76 -10.49 -9.27
CA LEU A 319 4.85 -10.64 -8.31
C LEU A 319 5.45 -9.26 -8.07
N ASP A 320 5.40 -8.81 -6.82
CA ASP A 320 5.81 -7.50 -6.36
C ASP A 320 6.89 -7.69 -5.27
N ILE A 321 7.95 -6.91 -5.33
CA ILE A 321 9.15 -7.10 -4.50
C ILE A 321 9.74 -5.72 -4.15
N ASP A 322 9.64 -5.27 -2.91
CA ASP A 322 10.58 -4.29 -2.39
C ASP A 322 11.93 -4.96 -2.13
N LEU A 323 13.02 -4.23 -2.34
CA LEU A 323 14.37 -4.66 -1.98
C LEU A 323 14.63 -4.51 -0.46
N ASP A 324 13.85 -3.70 0.26
CA ASP A 324 13.90 -3.55 1.71
C ASP A 324 13.58 -4.86 2.46
N PHE A 325 12.78 -5.75 1.86
CA PHE A 325 12.51 -7.12 2.35
C PHE A 325 13.81 -7.87 2.71
N TYR A 326 14.87 -7.64 1.94
CA TYR A 326 16.17 -8.28 2.14
C TYR A 326 17.03 -7.59 3.21
N SER A 327 16.82 -6.30 3.43
CA SER A 327 17.56 -5.45 4.37
C SER A 327 16.85 -4.10 4.50
N THR A 328 16.46 -3.70 5.71
CA THR A 328 15.58 -2.53 5.93
C THR A 328 16.08 -1.64 7.06
N LYS A 329 15.82 -0.34 6.95
CA LYS A 329 16.09 0.70 7.96
C LYS A 329 14.78 1.42 8.30
N ASN A 330 14.47 1.53 9.59
CA ASN A 330 13.64 2.64 10.09
C ASN A 330 14.51 3.92 10.09
N PRO A 331 14.25 4.92 9.21
CA PRO A 331 15.09 6.11 9.10
C PRO A 331 14.96 7.05 10.32
N PHE A 332 13.80 7.05 10.99
CA PHE A 332 13.54 7.93 12.14
C PHE A 332 14.47 7.64 13.34
N LEU A 333 15.05 6.43 13.42
CA LEU A 333 16.05 6.07 14.43
C LEU A 333 17.37 6.86 14.27
N GLU A 334 17.71 7.33 13.07
CA GLU A 334 18.89 8.18 12.84
C GLU A 334 18.56 9.68 12.97
N MET A 335 17.27 10.06 12.90
CA MET A 335 16.80 11.45 13.01
C MET A 335 16.71 11.97 14.45
N PHE A 336 16.41 11.09 15.43
CA PHE A 336 16.10 11.48 16.80
C PHE A 336 17.01 10.79 17.82
N THR A 337 17.35 11.47 18.92
CA THR A 337 17.99 10.79 20.05
C THR A 337 17.03 9.81 20.73
N ASP A 338 17.54 8.74 21.34
CA ASP A 338 16.76 7.73 22.07
C ASP A 338 15.67 8.33 22.96
N LYS A 339 16.01 9.44 23.64
CA LYS A 339 15.08 10.16 24.51
C LYS A 339 13.95 10.85 23.75
N GLN A 340 14.26 11.51 22.63
CA GLN A 340 13.24 12.17 21.80
C GLN A 340 12.31 11.13 21.17
N TYR A 341 12.87 10.03 20.66
CA TYR A 341 12.09 8.93 20.08
C TYR A 341 11.23 8.22 21.15
N GLN A 342 11.74 8.00 22.37
CA GLN A 342 10.92 7.49 23.49
C GLN A 342 9.79 8.44 23.90
N MET A 343 9.99 9.77 23.78
CA MET A 343 8.94 10.76 24.04
C MET A 343 7.91 10.85 22.91
N LEU A 344 8.30 10.55 21.66
CA LEU A 344 7.35 10.35 20.55
C LEU A 344 6.46 9.12 20.82
N LYS A 345 7.06 7.97 21.17
CA LYS A 345 6.31 6.75 21.55
C LYS A 345 5.30 7.01 22.65
N GLU A 346 5.68 7.72 23.72
CA GLU A 346 4.76 8.05 24.83
C GLU A 346 3.64 9.02 24.41
N LEU A 347 3.91 9.95 23.49
CA LEU A 347 2.94 10.92 22.98
C LEU A 347 1.93 10.28 21.99
N TYR A 348 2.42 9.39 21.14
CA TYR A 348 1.65 8.73 20.08
C TYR A 348 1.10 7.36 20.47
N HIS A 349 1.44 6.83 21.65
CA HIS A 349 1.04 5.49 22.11
C HIS A 349 -0.42 5.16 21.77
N PHE A 350 -0.61 4.09 21.01
CA PHE A 350 -1.91 3.52 20.70
C PHE A 350 -2.36 2.62 21.85
N THR A 351 -3.65 2.69 22.21
CA THR A 351 -4.26 1.79 23.18
C THR A 351 -5.29 0.92 22.47
N GLU A 352 -5.00 -0.39 22.43
CA GLU A 352 -5.83 -1.41 21.80
C GLU A 352 -7.30 -1.38 22.26
N PRO A 353 -8.26 -1.78 21.40
CA PRO A 353 -9.66 -1.90 21.79
C PRO A 353 -9.82 -2.96 22.88
N ALA A 354 -10.63 -2.67 23.90
CA ALA A 354 -10.83 -3.58 25.05
C ALA A 354 -11.50 -4.93 24.70
N SER A 355 -11.94 -5.13 23.44
CA SER A 355 -12.42 -6.41 22.88
C SER A 355 -12.67 -6.27 21.36
N ASP A 356 -12.77 -7.39 20.64
CA ASP A 356 -13.25 -7.49 19.23
C ASP A 356 -14.67 -6.92 18.98
N SER A 357 -15.38 -6.41 19.99
CA SER A 357 -16.76 -5.93 19.82
C SER A 357 -16.83 -4.61 19.02
N GLU A 358 -17.86 -4.46 18.18
CA GLU A 358 -18.03 -3.25 17.34
C GLU A 358 -17.99 -1.96 18.17
N GLN A 359 -18.57 -1.99 19.38
CA GLN A 359 -18.57 -0.86 20.29
C GLN A 359 -17.14 -0.52 20.75
N ALA A 360 -16.38 -1.47 21.29
CA ALA A 360 -15.03 -1.22 21.81
C ALA A 360 -14.05 -0.78 20.70
N VAL A 361 -14.17 -1.38 19.51
CA VAL A 361 -13.38 -0.97 18.33
C VAL A 361 -13.78 0.44 17.87
N THR A 362 -15.07 0.77 17.83
CA THR A 362 -15.54 2.10 17.43
C THR A 362 -15.14 3.18 18.45
N GLU A 363 -15.22 2.90 19.75
CA GLU A 363 -14.80 3.82 20.83
C GLU A 363 -13.27 4.07 20.78
N CYS A 364 -12.47 3.01 20.59
CA CYS A 364 -11.03 3.10 20.37
C CYS A 364 -10.70 4.01 19.17
N ILE A 365 -11.33 3.81 18.01
CA ILE A 365 -11.10 4.57 16.78
C ILE A 365 -11.51 6.04 16.93
N GLN A 366 -12.58 6.34 17.66
CA GLN A 366 -12.98 7.72 17.96
C GLN A 366 -11.93 8.43 18.83
N SER A 367 -11.39 7.74 19.84
CA SER A 367 -10.31 8.28 20.69
C SER A 367 -9.01 8.45 19.90
N ARG A 368 -8.62 7.45 19.10
CA ARG A 368 -7.39 7.45 18.31
C ARG A 368 -7.40 8.51 17.21
N ARG A 369 -8.50 8.63 16.47
CA ARG A 369 -8.65 9.70 15.46
C ARG A 369 -8.50 11.08 16.10
N LYS A 370 -9.13 11.31 17.26
CA LYS A 370 -9.00 12.58 17.99
C LYS A 370 -7.56 12.86 18.42
N GLN A 371 -6.84 11.86 18.94
CA GLN A 371 -5.42 11.97 19.31
C GLN A 371 -4.58 12.39 18.10
N LEU A 372 -4.76 11.74 16.95
CA LEU A 372 -4.03 12.06 15.72
C LEU A 372 -4.37 13.46 15.19
N GLU A 373 -5.66 13.83 15.12
CA GLU A 373 -6.11 15.16 14.67
C GLU A 373 -5.58 16.29 15.57
N GLU A 374 -5.58 16.11 16.90
CA GLU A 374 -5.05 17.10 17.84
C GLU A 374 -3.52 17.23 17.77
N LEU A 375 -2.79 16.13 17.54
CA LEU A 375 -1.34 16.13 17.38
C LEU A 375 -0.92 16.74 16.02
N GLU A 376 -1.60 16.38 14.92
CA GLU A 376 -1.36 16.99 13.60
C GLU A 376 -1.57 18.51 13.66
N GLU A 377 -2.66 18.97 14.29
CA GLU A 377 -2.94 20.41 14.40
C GLU A 377 -1.87 21.15 15.22
N VAL A 378 -1.34 20.54 16.28
CA VAL A 378 -0.21 21.10 17.04
C VAL A 378 1.06 21.18 16.21
N PHE A 379 1.47 20.09 15.56
CA PHE A 379 2.74 20.07 14.85
C PHE A 379 2.71 20.94 13.60
N ARG A 380 1.59 20.97 12.87
CA ARG A 380 1.34 21.92 11.76
C ARG A 380 1.37 23.39 12.22
N LYS A 381 0.97 23.71 13.47
CA LYS A 381 1.13 25.06 14.03
C LYS A 381 2.60 25.39 14.33
N LEU A 382 3.34 24.47 14.92
CA LEU A 382 4.76 24.63 15.24
C LEU A 382 5.63 24.75 13.98
N ASP A 383 5.26 24.09 12.90
CA ASP A 383 5.91 24.19 11.60
C ASP A 383 5.77 25.60 10.98
N ASN A 384 4.55 26.15 11.04
CA ASN A 384 4.25 27.49 10.52
C ASN A 384 4.75 28.64 11.43
N ASP A 385 4.81 28.42 12.74
CA ASP A 385 5.37 29.33 13.74
C ASP A 385 6.02 28.54 14.89
N PRO A 386 7.35 28.36 14.89
CA PRO A 386 8.06 27.70 15.99
C PRO A 386 7.96 28.41 17.35
N GLY A 387 7.43 29.65 17.39
CA GLY A 387 7.09 30.37 18.61
C GLY A 387 5.65 30.14 19.12
N ALA A 388 4.84 29.37 18.39
CA ALA A 388 3.44 29.12 18.70
C ALA A 388 3.25 28.54 20.11
N GLN A 389 2.21 29.00 20.81
CA GLN A 389 1.87 28.49 22.13
C GLN A 389 1.15 27.14 22.00
N ILE A 390 1.75 26.10 22.58
CA ILE A 390 1.17 24.76 22.69
C ILE A 390 -0.07 24.81 23.61
N ASP A 391 -1.20 24.25 23.17
CA ASP A 391 -2.42 24.18 23.97
C ASP A 391 -2.34 23.08 25.04
N LYS A 392 -3.10 23.24 26.12
CA LYS A 392 -3.02 22.43 27.35
C LYS A 392 -4.01 21.26 27.39
N SER A 393 -4.60 20.93 26.25
CA SER A 393 -5.56 19.82 26.07
C SER A 393 -4.87 18.46 25.93
N LEU A 394 -3.74 18.43 25.24
CA LEU A 394 -2.83 17.29 25.10
C LEU A 394 -1.95 17.12 26.36
N PRO A 395 -1.15 16.04 26.49
CA PRO A 395 -0.14 15.90 27.55
C PRO A 395 0.98 16.95 27.40
N SER A 396 0.66 18.20 27.75
CA SER A 396 1.43 19.39 27.38
C SER A 396 2.85 19.40 27.94
N ASP A 397 3.08 18.78 29.10
CA ASP A 397 4.42 18.74 29.72
C ASP A 397 5.39 17.86 28.92
N LEU A 398 4.93 16.69 28.43
CA LEU A 398 5.72 15.78 27.60
C LEU A 398 6.02 16.42 26.24
N LEU A 399 4.97 16.91 25.58
CA LEU A 399 5.03 17.59 24.28
C LEU A 399 5.91 18.85 24.34
N THR A 400 5.75 19.69 25.36
CA THR A 400 6.63 20.84 25.58
C THR A 400 8.06 20.36 25.76
N CYS A 401 8.33 19.37 26.62
CA CYS A 401 9.69 18.85 26.82
C CYS A 401 10.31 18.27 25.53
N LEU A 402 9.52 17.69 24.62
CA LEU A 402 10.00 17.18 23.32
C LEU A 402 10.42 18.33 22.41
N VAL A 403 9.54 19.32 22.20
CA VAL A 403 9.81 20.54 21.43
C VAL A 403 10.99 21.31 22.01
N ASP A 404 11.06 21.42 23.33
CA ASP A 404 12.14 22.06 24.07
C ASP A 404 13.46 21.28 23.94
N SER A 405 13.42 19.95 23.74
CA SER A 405 14.61 19.12 23.49
C SER A 405 15.10 19.20 22.05
N LEU A 406 14.19 19.26 21.07
CA LEU A 406 14.52 19.45 19.66
C LEU A 406 15.24 20.79 19.43
N HIS A 407 14.71 21.89 19.96
CA HIS A 407 15.32 23.22 19.88
C HIS A 407 16.72 23.33 20.53
N LYS A 408 17.13 22.38 21.39
CA LYS A 408 18.46 22.37 22.02
C LYS A 408 19.55 21.74 21.14
N ASN A 409 19.19 21.05 20.06
CA ASN A 409 20.11 20.44 19.09
C ASN A 409 19.92 21.04 17.67
N PRO A 410 20.26 22.32 17.42
CA PRO A 410 19.89 23.06 16.21
C PRO A 410 20.80 22.78 14.99
N SER A 411 21.32 21.55 14.83
CA SER A 411 22.19 21.17 13.71
C SER A 411 21.47 21.07 12.36
N THR A 412 20.15 20.95 12.39
CA THR A 412 19.23 21.00 11.24
C THR A 412 17.97 21.76 11.64
N PRO A 413 17.23 22.37 10.69
CA PRO A 413 15.84 22.75 10.91
C PRO A 413 15.03 21.54 11.41
N ILE A 414 14.06 21.80 12.28
CA ILE A 414 13.08 20.79 12.70
C ILE A 414 11.92 20.90 11.71
N ASP A 415 11.70 19.84 10.94
CA ASP A 415 10.45 19.64 10.22
C ASP A 415 9.46 19.01 11.21
N PHE A 416 8.37 19.73 11.54
CA PHE A 416 7.40 19.23 12.51
C PHE A 416 6.37 18.29 11.87
N LEU A 417 6.26 18.25 10.55
CA LEU A 417 5.41 17.28 9.85
C LEU A 417 6.09 15.91 9.80
N ILE A 418 7.39 15.83 9.48
CA ILE A 418 8.15 14.57 9.59
C ILE A 418 8.20 14.09 11.05
N LEU A 419 8.19 14.98 12.04
CA LEU A 419 8.04 14.63 13.46
C LEU A 419 6.67 14.01 13.79
N HIS A 420 5.61 14.44 13.11
CA HIS A 420 4.26 13.85 13.24
C HIS A 420 4.20 12.46 12.61
N ASP A 421 4.68 12.33 11.37
CA ASP A 421 4.71 11.07 10.62
C ASP A 421 5.54 10.03 11.38
N ALA A 422 6.75 10.40 11.85
CA ALA A 422 7.60 9.53 12.68
C ALA A 422 6.87 9.01 13.93
N GLY A 423 6.12 9.88 14.63
CA GLY A 423 5.33 9.50 15.80
C GLY A 423 4.22 8.50 15.49
N CYS A 424 3.61 8.58 14.31
CA CYS A 424 2.57 7.64 13.87
C CYS A 424 3.13 6.29 13.41
N THR A 425 4.45 6.17 13.31
CA THR A 425 5.14 4.92 12.96
C THR A 425 5.82 4.23 14.16
N CYS A 426 5.54 4.70 15.38
CA CYS A 426 6.03 4.15 16.63
C CYS A 426 4.96 4.12 17.75
N ASP A 427 3.70 3.88 17.37
CA ASP A 427 2.51 4.01 18.23
C ASP A 427 1.99 2.69 18.84
N ASP A 428 1.91 1.64 18.02
CA ASP A 428 1.47 0.27 18.31
C ASP A 428 2.64 -0.69 18.09
N THR A 429 3.06 -0.83 16.83
CA THR A 429 4.20 -1.63 16.39
C THR A 429 5.19 -0.72 15.67
N GLU A 430 6.47 -0.76 16.06
CA GLU A 430 7.51 0.07 15.42
C GLU A 430 7.81 -0.37 13.99
N LEU A 431 8.25 0.57 13.14
CA LEU A 431 8.78 0.20 11.82
C LEU A 431 9.97 -0.76 11.95
N PRO A 432 10.06 -1.76 11.06
CA PRO A 432 11.19 -2.68 10.99
C PRO A 432 12.53 -1.95 10.88
N HIS A 433 13.55 -2.45 11.56
CA HIS A 433 14.93 -2.03 11.36
C HIS A 433 15.85 -3.23 11.49
N HIS A 434 16.39 -3.70 10.36
CA HIS A 434 17.36 -4.78 10.31
C HIS A 434 18.21 -4.66 9.04
N VAL A 435 19.40 -4.05 9.18
CA VAL A 435 20.41 -4.01 8.13
C VAL A 435 21.10 -5.39 8.03
N SER A 436 20.65 -6.21 7.09
CA SER A 436 21.15 -7.56 6.86
C SER A 436 22.62 -7.58 6.47
N SER A 437 23.35 -8.58 6.95
CA SER A 437 24.65 -8.97 6.37
C SER A 437 24.48 -9.61 4.99
N LEU A 438 25.53 -9.61 4.16
CA LEU A 438 25.51 -10.24 2.83
C LEU A 438 25.04 -11.70 2.88
N ALA A 439 25.49 -12.48 3.88
CA ALA A 439 25.07 -13.88 4.04
C ALA A 439 23.57 -14.04 4.42
N GLN A 440 22.96 -13.01 5.02
CA GLN A 440 21.51 -12.99 5.26
C GLN A 440 20.74 -12.64 3.98
N ILE A 441 21.23 -11.68 3.20
CA ILE A 441 20.67 -11.32 1.88
C ILE A 441 20.74 -12.53 0.94
N GLU A 442 21.89 -13.19 0.81
CA GLU A 442 22.08 -14.42 0.01
C GLU A 442 21.10 -15.54 0.44
N GLN A 443 20.91 -15.71 1.75
CA GLN A 443 19.98 -16.69 2.28
C GLN A 443 18.52 -16.30 2.03
N LEU A 444 18.12 -15.03 2.16
CA LEU A 444 16.76 -14.59 1.81
C LEU A 444 16.49 -14.76 0.32
N ILE A 445 17.44 -14.44 -0.57
CA ILE A 445 17.34 -14.70 -2.02
C ILE A 445 17.10 -16.20 -2.30
N LYS A 446 17.81 -17.11 -1.60
CA LYS A 446 17.55 -18.56 -1.66
C LYS A 446 16.13 -18.92 -1.20
N TYR A 447 15.59 -18.26 -0.18
CA TYR A 447 14.23 -18.55 0.32
C TYR A 447 13.12 -17.91 -0.54
N THR A 448 13.33 -16.73 -1.12
CA THR A 448 12.49 -16.17 -2.20
C THR A 448 12.44 -17.15 -3.37
N ASP A 449 13.56 -17.74 -3.76
CA ASP A 449 13.60 -18.75 -4.83
C ASP A 449 12.78 -20.02 -4.50
N ILE A 450 12.94 -20.56 -3.28
CA ILE A 450 12.12 -21.68 -2.79
C ILE A 450 10.63 -21.31 -2.80
N PHE A 451 10.28 -20.10 -2.38
CA PHE A 451 8.90 -19.60 -2.41
C PHE A 451 8.36 -19.53 -3.84
N MET A 452 9.09 -18.88 -4.75
CA MET A 452 8.72 -18.72 -6.16
C MET A 452 8.62 -20.06 -6.91
N SER A 453 9.39 -21.08 -6.51
CA SER A 453 9.29 -22.44 -7.09
C SER A 453 7.93 -23.12 -6.87
N HIS A 454 7.12 -22.59 -5.95
CA HIS A 454 5.77 -23.07 -5.66
C HIS A 454 4.66 -22.23 -6.35
N LEU A 455 5.01 -21.13 -7.02
CA LEU A 455 4.08 -20.25 -7.74
C LEU A 455 3.96 -20.64 -9.23
N PRO A 456 2.82 -20.36 -9.90
CA PRO A 456 2.78 -20.29 -11.35
C PRO A 456 3.62 -19.09 -11.87
N LYS A 457 4.00 -19.09 -13.15
CA LYS A 457 4.75 -17.94 -13.73
C LYS A 457 3.89 -16.67 -13.64
N PRO A 458 4.39 -15.58 -13.01
CA PRO A 458 3.67 -14.32 -12.93
C PRO A 458 3.47 -13.70 -14.31
N LYS A 459 2.46 -12.82 -14.43
CA LYS A 459 2.21 -12.04 -15.65
C LYS A 459 2.92 -10.69 -15.64
N LEU A 460 3.08 -10.10 -14.46
CA LEU A 460 3.79 -8.85 -14.24
C LEU A 460 4.76 -9.05 -13.07
N VAL A 461 5.97 -8.51 -13.20
CA VAL A 461 6.86 -8.29 -12.05
C VAL A 461 7.05 -6.79 -11.85
N THR A 462 6.95 -6.36 -10.61
CA THR A 462 7.24 -5.00 -10.15
C THR A 462 8.27 -5.06 -9.03
N ILE A 463 9.20 -4.10 -9.02
CA ILE A 463 10.27 -4.00 -8.02
C ILE A 463 10.39 -2.54 -7.57
N ALA A 464 10.19 -2.28 -6.28
CA ALA A 464 10.53 -1.01 -5.65
C ALA A 464 11.99 -1.08 -5.18
N ARG A 465 12.71 0.06 -5.16
CA ARG A 465 14.08 0.12 -4.62
C ARG A 465 14.12 0.76 -3.24
N SER A 466 13.20 1.68 -2.97
CA SER A 466 13.01 2.34 -1.67
C SER A 466 14.33 2.90 -1.14
N VAL A 467 14.96 3.75 -1.97
CA VAL A 467 16.24 4.42 -1.70
C VAL A 467 16.03 5.89 -1.36
N SER A 468 15.12 6.55 -2.07
CA SER A 468 14.78 7.97 -1.87
C SER A 468 14.03 8.24 -0.57
N ASP A 469 13.39 7.22 0.01
CA ASP A 469 12.74 7.21 1.32
C ASP A 469 13.63 6.63 2.45
N GLU A 470 14.85 6.20 2.10
CA GLU A 470 15.89 5.62 2.96
C GLU A 470 15.57 4.25 3.61
N TYR A 471 14.48 3.55 3.21
CA TYR A 471 14.11 2.24 3.78
C TYR A 471 15.06 1.10 3.40
N CYS A 472 15.39 0.93 2.12
CA CYS A 472 16.43 0.00 1.67
C CYS A 472 17.82 0.66 1.78
N PRO A 473 18.81 0.04 2.45
CA PRO A 473 20.15 0.62 2.59
C PRO A 473 20.81 0.95 1.23
N PRO A 474 21.11 2.23 0.92
CA PRO A 474 21.69 2.64 -0.36
C PRO A 474 23.07 2.02 -0.63
N GLU A 475 23.79 1.63 0.42
CA GLU A 475 25.05 0.89 0.35
C GLU A 475 24.90 -0.60 -0.03
N GLN A 476 23.66 -1.12 -0.08
CA GLN A 476 23.34 -2.52 -0.39
C GLN A 476 22.45 -2.68 -1.62
N VAL A 477 21.54 -1.73 -1.89
CA VAL A 477 20.45 -1.84 -2.90
C VAL A 477 20.87 -2.40 -4.25
N GLU A 478 21.98 -1.95 -4.85
CA GLU A 478 22.41 -2.44 -6.17
C GLU A 478 22.79 -3.93 -6.15
N ASN A 479 23.36 -4.44 -5.06
CA ASN A 479 23.69 -5.86 -4.92
C ASN A 479 22.43 -6.71 -4.71
N ILE A 480 21.45 -6.19 -3.96
CA ILE A 480 20.16 -6.86 -3.72
C ILE A 480 19.39 -6.92 -5.04
N GLN A 481 19.26 -5.79 -5.73
CA GLN A 481 18.65 -5.67 -7.06
C GLN A 481 19.25 -6.64 -8.07
N ASP A 482 20.58 -6.66 -8.23
CA ASP A 482 21.23 -7.54 -9.21
C ASP A 482 21.05 -9.03 -8.84
N ALA A 483 20.96 -9.37 -7.55
CA ALA A 483 20.62 -10.72 -7.09
C ALA A 483 19.15 -11.09 -7.42
N VAL A 484 18.19 -10.22 -7.14
CA VAL A 484 16.76 -10.42 -7.47
C VAL A 484 16.55 -10.53 -8.98
N VAL A 485 17.18 -9.66 -9.77
CA VAL A 485 17.12 -9.72 -11.25
C VAL A 485 17.76 -11.00 -11.80
N SER A 486 18.87 -11.45 -11.22
CA SER A 486 19.53 -12.71 -11.61
C SER A 486 18.67 -13.95 -11.27
N LEU A 487 18.03 -13.94 -10.09
CA LEU A 487 17.06 -14.96 -9.68
C LEU A 487 15.91 -15.03 -10.70
N LEU A 488 15.29 -13.89 -11.03
CA LEU A 488 14.18 -13.79 -11.97
C LEU A 488 14.56 -14.33 -13.37
N ASP A 489 15.74 -13.99 -13.90
CA ASP A 489 16.18 -14.46 -15.23
C ASP A 489 16.38 -15.98 -15.24
N SER A 490 17.02 -16.51 -14.19
CA SER A 490 17.25 -17.96 -14.02
C SER A 490 15.95 -18.77 -13.92
N ARG A 491 14.87 -18.16 -13.40
CA ARG A 491 13.58 -18.82 -13.16
C ARG A 491 12.64 -18.75 -14.35
N TYR A 492 12.50 -17.59 -14.98
CA TYR A 492 11.41 -17.36 -15.93
C TYR A 492 11.85 -17.27 -17.38
N ALA A 493 13.11 -16.88 -17.64
CA ALA A 493 13.68 -16.58 -18.94
C ALA A 493 12.86 -15.59 -19.81
N GLN A 494 13.48 -15.14 -20.91
CA GLN A 494 12.85 -14.26 -21.91
C GLN A 494 12.22 -13.00 -21.29
N MET A 495 12.93 -12.35 -20.37
CA MET A 495 12.39 -11.20 -19.64
C MET A 495 12.48 -9.90 -20.45
N GLN A 496 11.70 -8.90 -20.03
CA GLN A 496 11.79 -7.50 -20.45
C GLN A 496 11.93 -6.62 -19.21
N LEU A 497 13.16 -6.44 -18.75
CA LEU A 497 13.50 -5.51 -17.68
C LEU A 497 13.43 -4.05 -18.16
N VAL A 498 12.84 -3.19 -17.35
CA VAL A 498 12.76 -1.75 -17.54
C VAL A 498 13.07 -1.07 -16.20
N LYS A 499 14.22 -0.41 -16.11
CA LYS A 499 14.58 0.45 -14.98
C LYS A 499 14.01 1.85 -15.23
N SER A 500 13.39 2.44 -14.21
CA SER A 500 12.56 3.65 -14.30
C SER A 500 12.86 4.65 -13.17
N TYR A 501 14.12 4.70 -12.75
CA TYR A 501 14.69 5.56 -11.72
C TYR A 501 15.97 6.24 -12.27
N GLU A 502 16.53 7.24 -11.59
CA GLU A 502 17.70 8.02 -12.07
C GLU A 502 19.08 7.36 -11.83
#